data_AF-A0A2E2VSH7-F1
#
_entry.id   AF-A0A2E2VSH7-F1
#
_cell.length_a   1.000
_cell.length_b   1.000
_cell.length_c   1.000
_cell.angle_alpha   90.00
_cell.angle_beta   90.00
_cell.angle_gamma   90.00
#
_symmetry.space_group_name_H-M   'P 1'
#
loop_
_entity.id
_entity.type
_entity.pdbx_description
1 polymer ?
#
loop_
_entity_poly.entity_id
_entity_poly.type
_entity_poly.pdbx_seq_one_letter_code
_entity_poly.pdbx_strand_id
1 'polypeptide(L)'
;MTVHVQHWFHPDKPEIKADALMLLFGSVVALAGAYIYAFAIEFMPFVYLNPVFCAFFGIGIAHGIASAGRIAKAHSPTMQFAVGSFCGILGWYASWALGIGYITDTMSFAPTYVAQQAIFLSHAGNWSLFGYVPTGNALYFFWWFEALLIISISAFVPHALLNRKSDNIK
;
A
#
# COMPACT_ATOMS: atom_id res chain seq x y z
N MET A 1 16.29 43.36 -13.70
CA MET A 1 15.39 42.78 -14.72
C MET A 1 15.57 41.26 -14.64
N THR A 2 14.67 40.56 -13.95
CA THR A 2 14.75 39.10 -13.75
C THR A 2 13.98 38.41 -14.87
N VAL A 3 14.70 37.69 -15.73
CA VAL A 3 14.10 36.91 -16.82
C VAL A 3 13.43 35.70 -16.18
N HIS A 4 12.09 35.68 -16.17
CA HIS A 4 11.33 34.46 -15.89
C HIS A 4 11.50 33.51 -17.08
N VAL A 5 12.46 32.59 -16.96
CA VAL A 5 12.57 31.48 -17.90
C VAL A 5 11.38 30.57 -17.64
N GLN A 6 10.36 30.63 -18.49
CA GLN A 6 9.28 29.64 -18.49
C GLN A 6 9.92 28.30 -18.86
N HIS A 7 10.05 27.39 -17.88
CA HIS A 7 10.35 26.01 -18.17
C HIS A 7 9.14 25.44 -18.92
N TRP A 8 9.27 25.28 -20.23
CA TRP A 8 8.27 24.63 -21.05
C TRP A 8 8.08 23.21 -20.52
N PHE A 9 6.86 22.93 -20.05
CA PHE A 9 6.41 21.61 -19.66
C PHE A 9 6.29 20.80 -20.96
N HIS A 10 7.36 20.14 -21.39
CA HIS A 10 7.24 19.14 -22.43
C HIS A 10 6.45 17.98 -21.81
N PRO A 11 5.29 17.59 -22.36
CA PRO A 11 4.65 16.35 -21.97
C PRO A 11 5.60 15.22 -22.38
N ASP A 12 6.45 14.82 -21.45
CA ASP A 12 7.41 13.76 -21.67
C ASP A 12 6.63 12.51 -22.06
N LYS A 13 7.08 11.86 -23.13
CA LYS A 13 6.51 10.59 -23.56
C LYS A 13 6.56 9.62 -22.37
N PRO A 14 5.51 8.80 -22.14
CA PRO A 14 5.51 7.85 -21.04
C PRO A 14 6.80 7.03 -21.08
N GLU A 15 7.59 7.13 -20.01
CA GLU A 15 8.84 6.42 -19.87
C GLU A 15 8.53 4.99 -19.44
N ILE A 16 8.01 4.18 -20.39
CA ILE A 16 7.53 2.81 -20.14
C ILE A 16 8.52 1.98 -19.30
N LYS A 17 9.82 2.19 -19.50
CA LYS A 17 10.88 1.52 -18.73
C LYS A 17 10.87 1.90 -17.24
N ALA A 18 10.65 3.17 -16.93
CA ALA A 18 10.58 3.67 -15.57
C ALA A 18 9.31 3.18 -14.86
N ASP A 19 8.19 3.25 -15.56
CA ASP A 19 6.90 2.80 -15.06
C ASP A 19 6.93 1.30 -14.75
N ALA A 20 7.50 0.50 -15.67
CA ALA A 20 7.67 -0.94 -15.48
C ALA A 20 8.58 -1.28 -14.29
N LEU A 21 9.69 -0.55 -14.11
CA LEU A 21 10.60 -0.78 -12.99
C LEU A 21 9.95 -0.43 -11.65
N MET A 22 9.23 0.69 -11.59
CA MET A 22 8.48 1.10 -10.40
C MET A 22 7.39 0.10 -10.04
N LEU A 23 6.64 -0.37 -11.04
CA LEU A 23 5.60 -1.37 -10.86
C LEU A 23 6.18 -2.70 -10.34
N LEU A 24 7.29 -3.16 -10.91
CA LEU A 24 7.97 -4.39 -10.50
C LEU A 24 8.43 -4.31 -9.04
N PHE A 25 9.22 -3.28 -8.70
CA PHE A 25 9.73 -3.12 -7.33
C PHE A 25 8.62 -2.87 -6.32
N GLY A 26 7.65 -2.01 -6.66
CA GLY A 26 6.49 -1.75 -5.82
C GLY A 26 5.68 -3.01 -5.53
N SER A 27 5.46 -3.85 -6.54
CA SER A 27 4.72 -5.12 -6.40
C SER A 27 5.50 -6.14 -5.56
N VAL A 28 6.81 -6.26 -5.76
CA VAL A 28 7.65 -7.16 -4.93
C VAL A 28 7.62 -6.74 -3.47
N VAL A 29 7.79 -5.44 -3.18
CA VAL A 29 7.72 -4.92 -1.81
C VAL A 29 6.31 -5.06 -1.23
N ALA A 30 5.27 -4.85 -2.03
CA ALA A 30 3.88 -5.03 -1.60
C ALA A 30 3.58 -6.48 -1.21
N LEU A 31 4.01 -7.46 -2.01
CA LEU A 31 3.79 -8.88 -1.71
C LEU A 31 4.62 -9.36 -0.51
N ALA A 32 5.89 -8.96 -0.42
CA ALA A 32 6.74 -9.29 0.73
C ALA A 32 6.22 -8.63 2.01
N GLY A 33 5.83 -7.35 1.94
CA GLY A 33 5.24 -6.62 3.06
C GLY A 33 3.88 -7.18 3.47
N ALA A 34 3.06 -7.65 2.52
CA ALA A 34 1.78 -8.29 2.80
C ALA A 34 1.94 -9.55 3.65
N TYR A 35 2.96 -10.36 3.37
CA TYR A 35 3.30 -11.54 4.18
C TYR A 35 3.71 -11.15 5.60
N ILE A 36 4.63 -10.17 5.73
CA ILE A 36 5.09 -9.69 7.04
C ILE A 36 3.93 -9.08 7.84
N TYR A 37 3.06 -8.29 7.19
CA TYR A 37 1.93 -7.63 7.81
C TYR A 37 0.85 -8.63 8.26
N ALA A 38 0.49 -9.59 7.41
CA ALA A 38 -0.46 -10.65 7.77
C ALA A 38 0.04 -11.47 8.96
N PHE A 39 1.32 -11.85 8.95
CA PHE A 39 1.96 -12.51 10.08
C PHE A 39 1.95 -11.63 11.34
N ALA A 40 2.29 -10.35 11.22
CA ALA A 40 2.32 -9.44 12.36
C ALA A 40 0.96 -9.28 13.03
N ILE A 41 -0.14 -9.18 12.26
CA ILE A 41 -1.49 -9.05 12.82
C ILE A 41 -1.89 -10.29 13.62
N GLU A 42 -1.59 -11.48 13.12
CA GLU A 42 -1.98 -12.75 13.76
C GLU A 42 -1.43 -12.87 15.19
N PHE A 43 -0.20 -12.41 15.40
CA PHE A 43 0.47 -12.51 16.71
C PHE A 43 0.33 -11.25 17.58
N MET A 44 -0.44 -10.25 17.15
CA MET A 44 -0.51 -8.98 17.85
C MET A 44 -1.63 -8.95 18.90
N PRO A 45 -1.32 -8.82 20.20
CA PRO A 45 -2.34 -8.74 21.24
C PRO A 45 -3.05 -7.38 21.27
N PHE A 46 -2.51 -6.36 20.59
CA PHE A 46 -2.94 -4.97 20.68
C PHE A 46 -3.42 -4.42 19.34
N VAL A 47 -4.72 -4.49 19.10
CA VAL A 47 -5.27 -4.09 17.80
C VAL A 47 -5.15 -2.59 17.46
N TYR A 48 -4.99 -1.72 18.46
CA TYR A 48 -4.77 -0.29 18.23
C TYR A 48 -3.40 0.02 17.61
N LEU A 49 -2.48 -0.94 17.59
CA LEU A 49 -1.22 -0.81 16.84
C LEU A 49 -1.42 -1.07 15.34
N ASN A 50 -2.55 -1.65 14.92
CA ASN A 50 -2.77 -2.01 13.53
C ASN A 50 -2.61 -0.82 12.55
N PRO A 51 -3.18 0.37 12.80
CA PRO A 51 -2.96 1.55 11.96
C PRO A 51 -1.47 1.93 11.80
N VAL A 52 -0.65 1.70 12.83
CA VAL A 52 0.79 1.95 12.78
C VAL A 52 1.48 0.97 11.84
N PHE A 53 1.10 -0.31 11.88
CA PHE A 53 1.60 -1.32 10.94
C PHE A 53 1.10 -1.08 9.51
N CYS A 54 -0.16 -0.67 9.32
CA CYS A 54 -0.65 -0.21 8.02
C CYS A 54 0.22 0.93 7.47
N ALA A 55 0.57 1.89 8.34
CA ALA A 55 1.40 3.02 7.95
C ALA A 55 2.79 2.59 7.51
N PHE A 56 3.46 1.75 8.32
CA PHE A 56 4.77 1.20 7.96
C PHE A 56 4.71 0.36 6.67
N PHE A 57 3.64 -0.41 6.48
CA PHE A 57 3.45 -1.21 5.27
C PHE A 57 3.31 -0.31 4.03
N GLY A 58 2.44 0.71 4.08
CA GLY A 58 2.30 1.70 3.01
C GLY A 58 3.60 2.47 2.74
N ILE A 59 4.33 2.86 3.79
CA ILE A 59 5.64 3.53 3.70
C ILE A 59 6.67 2.62 3.01
N GLY A 60 6.67 1.33 3.33
CA GLY A 60 7.53 0.33 2.70
C GLY A 60 7.30 0.26 1.20
N ILE A 61 6.03 0.11 0.78
CA ILE A 61 5.65 0.14 -0.64
C ILE A 61 6.11 1.44 -1.30
N ALA A 62 5.85 2.59 -0.65
CA ALA A 62 6.23 3.88 -1.17
C ALA A 62 7.75 4.03 -1.37
N HIS A 63 8.56 3.52 -0.44
CA HIS A 63 10.01 3.53 -0.54
C HIS A 63 10.51 2.63 -1.67
N GLY A 64 9.89 1.46 -1.88
CA GLY A 64 10.20 0.59 -3.01
C GLY A 64 9.98 1.29 -4.34
N ILE A 65 8.81 1.92 -4.50
CA ILE A 65 8.45 2.69 -5.69
C ILE A 65 9.38 3.89 -5.90
N ALA A 66 9.64 4.68 -4.85
CA ALA A 66 10.53 5.83 -4.94
C ALA A 66 11.96 5.42 -5.28
N SER A 67 12.46 4.30 -4.75
CA SER A 67 13.81 3.80 -5.06
C SER A 67 13.93 3.41 -6.53
N ALA A 68 12.96 2.67 -7.06
CA ALA A 68 12.91 2.33 -8.48
C ALA A 68 12.74 3.57 -9.37
N GLY A 69 11.88 4.51 -8.98
CA GLY A 69 11.68 5.78 -9.69
C GLY A 69 12.96 6.61 -9.77
N ARG A 70 13.81 6.60 -8.73
CA ARG A 70 15.12 7.26 -8.77
C ARG A 70 16.09 6.60 -9.74
N ILE A 71 16.10 5.26 -9.77
CA ILE A 71 16.97 4.49 -10.66
C ILE A 71 16.57 4.74 -12.12
N ALA A 72 15.28 4.73 -12.40
CA ALA A 72 14.77 4.90 -13.75
C ALA A 72 14.55 6.36 -14.19
N LYS A 73 14.73 7.31 -13.27
CA LYS A 73 14.50 8.76 -13.48
C LYS A 73 13.03 9.10 -13.81
N ALA A 74 12.09 8.45 -13.14
CA ALA A 74 10.67 8.72 -13.34
C ALA A 74 10.29 10.15 -12.88
N HIS A 75 9.70 10.94 -13.78
CA HIS A 75 9.30 12.33 -13.51
C HIS A 75 7.78 12.54 -13.37
N SER A 76 6.95 11.61 -13.85
CA SER A 76 5.50 11.81 -13.90
C SER A 76 4.83 11.59 -12.53
N PRO A 77 4.25 12.64 -11.88
CA PRO A 77 3.54 12.50 -10.61
C PRO A 77 2.29 11.62 -10.73
N THR A 78 1.57 11.75 -11.85
CA THR A 78 0.37 10.96 -12.13
C THR A 78 0.70 9.47 -12.19
N MET A 79 1.84 9.11 -12.80
CA MET A 79 2.26 7.72 -12.88
C MET A 79 2.75 7.18 -11.54
N GLN A 80 3.49 7.99 -10.77
CA GLN A 80 3.87 7.63 -9.40
C GLN A 80 2.65 7.34 -8.52
N PHE A 81 1.60 8.18 -8.63
CA PHE A 81 0.33 7.98 -7.94
C PHE A 81 -0.40 6.71 -8.40
N ALA A 82 -0.47 6.47 -9.71
CA ALA A 82 -1.15 5.30 -10.27
C ALA A 82 -0.47 3.99 -9.87
N VAL A 83 0.87 3.91 -10.01
CA VAL A 83 1.65 2.75 -9.57
C VAL A 83 1.53 2.54 -8.07
N GLY A 84 1.63 3.62 -7.28
CA GLY A 84 1.46 3.57 -5.83
C GLY A 84 0.09 3.07 -5.39
N SER A 85 -0.98 3.53 -6.04
CA SER A 85 -2.35 3.07 -5.77
C SER A 85 -2.50 1.59 -6.12
N PHE A 86 -2.02 1.17 -7.28
CA PHE A 86 -2.06 -0.22 -7.71
C PHE A 86 -1.31 -1.15 -6.75
N CYS A 87 -0.06 -0.82 -6.40
CA CYS A 87 0.73 -1.62 -5.46
C CYS A 87 0.13 -1.64 -4.05
N GLY A 88 -0.50 -0.54 -3.62
CA GLY A 88 -1.23 -0.49 -2.34
C GLY A 88 -2.43 -1.43 -2.31
N ILE A 89 -3.27 -1.41 -3.37
CA ILE A 89 -4.40 -2.33 -3.53
C ILE A 89 -3.92 -3.79 -3.56
N LEU A 90 -2.87 -4.06 -4.34
CA LEU A 90 -2.27 -5.39 -4.44
C LEU A 90 -1.77 -5.90 -3.07
N GLY A 91 -1.02 -5.06 -2.34
CA GLY A 91 -0.50 -5.40 -1.02
C GLY A 91 -1.61 -5.65 0.00
N TRP A 92 -2.62 -4.78 0.04
CA TRP A 92 -3.78 -4.95 0.91
C TRP A 92 -4.54 -6.23 0.60
N TYR A 93 -4.86 -6.50 -0.66
CA TYR A 93 -5.54 -7.73 -1.07
C TYR A 93 -4.72 -9.00 -0.73
N ALA A 94 -3.42 -8.98 -1.02
CA ALA A 94 -2.54 -10.09 -0.72
C ALA A 94 -2.47 -10.36 0.79
N SER A 95 -2.42 -9.31 1.63
CA SER A 95 -2.42 -9.49 3.09
C SER A 95 -3.70 -10.12 3.61
N TRP A 96 -4.84 -9.79 2.99
CA TRP A 96 -6.13 -10.41 3.30
C TRP A 96 -6.17 -11.89 2.95
N ALA A 97 -5.74 -12.24 1.75
CA ALA A 97 -5.68 -13.64 1.31
C ALA A 97 -4.76 -14.48 2.21
N LEU A 98 -3.61 -13.94 2.59
CA LEU A 98 -2.66 -14.60 3.49
C LEU A 98 -3.22 -14.73 4.92
N GLY A 99 -3.81 -13.67 5.46
CA GLY A 99 -4.42 -13.67 6.80
C GLY A 99 -5.54 -14.69 6.91
N ILE A 100 -6.44 -14.74 5.93
CA ILE A 100 -7.47 -15.79 5.87
C ILE A 100 -6.83 -17.18 5.80
N GLY A 101 -5.78 -17.35 5.00
CA GLY A 101 -5.07 -18.63 4.89
C GLY A 101 -4.46 -19.12 6.21
N TYR A 102 -4.02 -18.20 7.09
CA TYR A 102 -3.56 -18.56 8.43
C TYR A 102 -4.70 -18.99 9.36
N ILE A 103 -5.87 -18.37 9.23
CA ILE A 103 -7.03 -18.68 10.09
C ILE A 103 -7.73 -19.98 9.66
N THR A 104 -7.80 -20.26 8.35
CA THR A 104 -8.57 -21.38 7.79
C THR A 104 -7.74 -22.60 7.39
N ASP A 105 -6.40 -22.54 7.59
CA ASP A 105 -5.43 -23.51 7.07
C ASP A 105 -5.54 -23.75 5.54
N THR A 106 -6.22 -22.85 4.82
CA THR A 106 -6.51 -22.99 3.38
C THR A 106 -6.07 -21.75 2.64
N MET A 107 -4.95 -21.85 1.92
CA MET A 107 -4.41 -20.75 1.14
C MET A 107 -5.17 -20.59 -0.19
N SER A 108 -5.90 -19.50 -0.35
CA SER A 108 -6.61 -19.19 -1.59
C SER A 108 -6.61 -17.70 -1.89
N PHE A 109 -6.21 -17.35 -3.11
CA PHE A 109 -6.22 -15.99 -3.64
C PHE A 109 -7.44 -15.71 -4.52
N ALA A 110 -8.42 -16.61 -4.55
CA ALA A 110 -9.65 -16.41 -5.32
C ALA A 110 -10.49 -15.29 -4.69
N PRO A 111 -10.85 -14.22 -5.43
CA PRO A 111 -11.59 -13.09 -4.86
C PRO A 111 -12.91 -13.48 -4.22
N THR A 112 -13.60 -14.47 -4.79
CA THR A 112 -14.85 -15.01 -4.25
C THR A 112 -14.66 -15.68 -2.90
N TYR A 113 -13.58 -16.45 -2.73
CA TYR A 113 -13.25 -17.09 -1.46
C TYR A 113 -12.89 -16.05 -0.41
N VAL A 114 -12.00 -15.10 -0.74
CA VAL A 114 -11.60 -14.01 0.18
C VAL A 114 -12.83 -13.20 0.63
N ALA A 115 -13.72 -12.86 -0.30
CA ALA A 115 -14.95 -12.13 0.02
C ALA A 115 -15.90 -12.93 0.93
N GLN A 116 -16.09 -14.22 0.67
CA GLN A 116 -16.92 -15.10 1.51
C GLN A 116 -16.36 -15.19 2.94
N GLN A 117 -15.04 -15.33 3.08
CA GLN A 117 -14.38 -15.40 4.38
C GLN A 117 -14.45 -14.05 5.11
N ALA A 118 -14.32 -12.92 4.41
CA ALA A 118 -14.51 -11.60 5.00
C ALA A 118 -15.94 -11.39 5.53
N ILE A 119 -16.97 -11.91 4.84
CA ILE A 119 -18.36 -11.89 5.33
C ILE A 119 -18.51 -12.78 6.57
N PHE A 120 -17.94 -13.98 6.55
CA PHE A 120 -17.97 -14.87 7.72
C PHE A 120 -17.32 -14.22 8.95
N LEU A 121 -16.11 -13.66 8.79
CA LEU A 121 -15.37 -12.97 9.84
C LEU A 121 -16.09 -11.72 10.35
N SER A 122 -16.88 -11.03 9.51
CA SER A 122 -17.67 -9.88 9.96
C SER A 122 -18.83 -10.26 10.87
N HIS A 123 -19.38 -11.46 10.73
CA HIS A 123 -20.40 -12.00 11.63
C HIS A 123 -19.80 -12.60 12.90
N ALA A 124 -18.69 -13.33 12.78
CA ALA A 124 -18.03 -13.98 13.91
C ALA A 124 -17.29 -12.99 14.82
N GLY A 125 -16.74 -11.91 14.23
CA GLY A 125 -15.73 -11.08 14.87
C GLY A 125 -14.36 -11.75 14.81
N ASN A 126 -13.31 -10.98 14.51
CA ASN A 126 -11.95 -11.51 14.35
C ASN A 126 -10.95 -11.00 15.41
N TRP A 127 -11.33 -10.00 16.21
CA TRP A 127 -10.46 -9.41 17.23
C TRP A 127 -11.28 -8.76 18.33
N SER A 128 -10.67 -8.51 19.49
CA SER A 128 -11.30 -7.78 20.59
C SER A 128 -10.54 -6.50 20.92
N LEU A 129 -11.27 -5.43 21.23
CA LEU A 129 -10.77 -4.13 21.63
C LEU A 129 -11.35 -3.79 23.01
N PHE A 130 -10.51 -3.80 24.05
CA PHE A 130 -10.93 -3.56 25.45
C PHE A 130 -12.11 -4.45 25.89
N GLY A 131 -12.13 -5.71 25.46
CA GLY A 131 -13.19 -6.68 25.77
C GLY A 131 -14.44 -6.57 24.88
N TYR A 132 -14.50 -5.60 23.96
CA TYR A 132 -15.54 -5.52 22.93
C TYR A 132 -15.07 -6.20 21.64
N VAL A 133 -15.86 -7.12 21.09
CA VAL A 133 -15.59 -7.78 19.80
C VAL A 133 -16.39 -7.06 18.71
N PRO A 134 -15.76 -6.20 17.88
CA PRO A 134 -16.46 -5.55 16.77
C PRO A 134 -16.96 -6.57 15.75
N THR A 135 -18.22 -6.41 15.34
CA THR A 135 -18.88 -7.21 14.30
C THR A 135 -19.62 -6.31 13.30
N GLY A 136 -20.00 -6.87 12.16
CA GLY A 136 -20.74 -6.20 11.10
C GLY A 136 -20.09 -4.90 10.63
N ASN A 137 -20.86 -3.82 10.57
CA ASN A 137 -20.43 -2.53 10.01
C ASN A 137 -19.24 -1.90 10.73
N ALA A 138 -19.11 -2.10 12.05
CA ALA A 138 -17.98 -1.57 12.80
C ALA A 138 -16.66 -2.21 12.32
N LEU A 139 -16.69 -3.51 12.05
CA LEU A 139 -15.52 -4.23 11.56
C LEU A 139 -15.16 -3.85 10.11
N TYR A 140 -16.17 -3.71 9.25
CA TYR A 140 -15.96 -3.20 7.89
C TYR A 140 -15.33 -1.80 7.86
N PHE A 141 -15.68 -0.93 8.81
CA PHE A 141 -15.09 0.40 8.92
C PHE A 141 -13.59 0.32 9.17
N PHE A 142 -13.13 -0.53 10.10
CA PHE A 142 -11.71 -0.72 10.36
C PHE A 142 -10.98 -1.25 9.13
N TRP A 143 -11.52 -2.26 8.45
CA TRP A 143 -10.92 -2.82 7.25
C TRP A 143 -10.80 -1.80 6.11
N TRP A 144 -11.83 -0.97 5.92
CA TRP A 144 -11.79 0.13 4.96
C TRP A 144 -10.77 1.20 5.34
N PHE A 145 -10.67 1.53 6.62
CA PHE A 145 -9.68 2.48 7.12
C PHE A 145 -8.25 1.98 6.89
N GLU A 146 -7.97 0.70 7.15
CA GLU A 146 -6.68 0.07 6.84
C GLU A 146 -6.34 0.14 5.35
N ALA A 147 -7.31 -0.20 4.49
CA ALA A 147 -7.17 -0.13 3.04
C ALA A 147 -6.82 1.30 2.59
N LEU A 148 -7.59 2.29 3.04
CA LEU A 148 -7.36 3.70 2.72
C LEU A 148 -6.00 4.17 3.19
N LEU A 149 -5.56 3.76 4.38
CA LEU A 149 -4.27 4.15 4.94
C LEU A 149 -3.12 3.59 4.09
N ILE A 150 -3.13 2.28 3.79
CA ILE A 150 -2.09 1.64 2.97
C ILE A 150 -2.04 2.27 1.57
N ILE A 151 -3.19 2.39 0.90
CA ILE A 151 -3.30 2.89 -0.47
C ILE A 151 -2.90 4.37 -0.57
N SER A 152 -3.36 5.21 0.37
CA SER A 152 -3.04 6.65 0.33
C SER A 152 -1.55 6.89 0.55
N ILE A 153 -0.94 6.23 1.53
CA ILE A 153 0.50 6.36 1.77
C ILE A 153 1.30 5.85 0.58
N SER A 154 0.96 4.67 0.04
CA SER A 154 1.68 4.11 -1.11
C SER A 154 1.52 4.98 -2.37
N ALA A 155 0.40 5.68 -2.53
CA ALA A 155 0.13 6.56 -3.67
C ALA A 155 0.81 7.93 -3.58
N PHE A 156 0.79 8.59 -2.42
CA PHE A 156 1.24 9.99 -2.29
C PHE A 156 2.70 10.14 -1.86
N VAL A 157 3.22 9.22 -1.03
CA VAL A 157 4.59 9.34 -0.49
C VAL A 157 5.70 9.20 -1.54
N PRO A 158 5.60 8.35 -2.60
CA PRO A 158 6.64 8.26 -3.61
C PRO A 158 6.98 9.61 -4.25
N HIS A 159 5.95 10.42 -4.51
CA HIS A 159 6.11 11.75 -5.11
C HIS A 159 6.92 12.69 -4.22
N ALA A 160 6.59 12.75 -2.93
CA ALA A 160 7.34 13.54 -1.96
C ALA A 160 8.81 13.08 -1.83
N LEU A 161 9.04 11.76 -1.87
CA LEU A 161 10.38 11.17 -1.77
C LEU A 161 11.25 11.41 -3.02
N LEU A 162 10.65 11.50 -4.20
CA LEU A 162 11.35 11.76 -5.45
C LEU A 162 11.76 13.24 -5.60
N ASN A 163 10.88 14.16 -5.18
CA ASN A 163 11.13 15.59 -5.34
C ASN A 163 12.17 16.16 -4.37
N ARG A 164 12.36 15.57 -3.17
CA ARG A 164 13.31 16.11 -2.17
C ARG A 164 14.78 16.19 -2.61
N LYS A 165 15.18 15.45 -3.65
CA LYS A 165 16.60 15.37 -4.04
C LYS A 165 17.03 16.49 -5.00
N SER A 166 16.10 17.13 -5.72
CA SER A 166 16.42 18.29 -6.57
C SER A 166 16.96 19.47 -5.76
N ASP A 167 16.51 19.60 -4.51
CA ASP A 167 16.75 20.81 -3.72
C ASP A 167 18.14 20.81 -3.05
N ASN A 168 18.81 19.65 -2.98
CA ASN A 168 20.09 19.48 -2.28
C ASN A 168 21.34 19.54 -3.20
N ILE A 169 21.19 19.86 -4.49
CA ILE A 169 22.32 20.03 -5.43
C ILE A 169 22.54 21.54 -5.67
N LYS A 170 22.78 22.30 -4.60
CA LYS A 170 23.18 23.71 -4.66
C LYS A 170 24.61 23.88 -4.20
#